data_AF-A0A514WTP3-F1
#
_entry.id   AF-A0A514WTP3-F1
#
_cell.length_a   1.000
_cell.length_b   1.000
_cell.length_c   1.000
_cell.angle_alpha   90.00
_cell.angle_beta   90.00
_cell.angle_gamma   90.00
#
_symmetry.space_group_name_H-M   'P 1'
#
loop_
_entity.id
_entity.type
_entity.pdbx_description
1 polymer ?
#
loop_
_entity_poly.entity_id
_entity_poly.type
_entity_poly.pdbx_seq_one_letter_code
_entity_poly.pdbx_strand_id
1 'polypeptide(L)'
;MKKTTRSKYRQEFAGDHVFDYKDPASLTRFIGDGGKITPSRISKLSVAQQKRVAAAVKKSRNLALLPSGTDAYDTFSRAEAISPVPFEI
;
A
#
# COMPACT_ATOMS: atom_id res chain seq x y z
N MET A 1 18.78 -3.94 31.16
CA MET A 1 17.47 -3.93 30.46
C MET A 1 17.71 -4.38 29.03
N LYS A 2 17.15 -5.53 28.59
CA LYS A 2 17.30 -5.97 27.19
C LYS A 2 16.54 -4.99 26.29
N LYS A 3 17.24 -4.26 25.41
CA LYS A 3 16.57 -3.42 24.39
C LYS A 3 15.79 -4.35 23.48
N THR A 4 14.46 -4.31 23.52
CA THR A 4 13.60 -5.05 22.60
C THR A 4 13.67 -4.38 21.22
N THR A 5 14.63 -4.79 20.40
CA THR A 5 14.72 -4.35 19.01
C THR A 5 13.55 -4.94 18.23
N ARG A 6 12.63 -4.08 17.79
CA ARG A 6 11.52 -4.49 16.93
C ARG A 6 12.08 -4.93 15.58
N SER A 7 11.65 -6.09 15.08
CA SER A 7 12.05 -6.56 13.75
C SER A 7 11.69 -5.53 12.67
N LYS A 8 12.60 -5.33 11.71
CA LYS A 8 12.43 -4.41 10.58
C LYS A 8 11.26 -4.81 9.68
N TYR A 9 10.99 -6.10 9.56
CA TYR A 9 9.98 -6.67 8.68
C TYR A 9 8.93 -7.47 9.46
N ARG A 10 7.75 -7.60 8.88
CA ARG A 10 6.65 -8.41 9.41
C ARG A 10 7.06 -9.88 9.46
N GLN A 11 6.93 -10.51 10.63
CA GLN A 11 7.28 -11.92 10.83
C GLN A 11 6.14 -12.87 10.44
N GLU A 12 4.93 -12.34 10.23
CA GLU A 12 3.75 -13.14 9.87
C GLU A 12 3.85 -13.80 8.48
N PHE A 13 4.71 -13.26 7.60
CA PHE A 13 4.93 -13.80 6.28
C PHE A 13 6.34 -14.37 6.19
N ALA A 14 6.42 -15.68 5.95
CA ALA A 14 7.67 -16.33 5.59
C ALA A 14 8.23 -15.80 4.26
N GLY A 15 9.52 -16.03 4.01
CA GLY A 15 10.20 -15.51 2.81
C GLY A 15 9.65 -16.08 1.49
N ASP A 16 9.07 -17.26 1.56
CA ASP A 16 8.43 -18.05 0.50
C ASP A 16 6.90 -17.88 0.47
N HIS A 17 6.32 -17.07 1.35
CA HIS A 17 4.88 -16.86 1.42
C HIS A 17 4.33 -16.41 0.05
N VAL A 18 3.30 -17.12 -0.40
CA VAL A 18 2.62 -16.90 -1.67
C VAL A 18 1.39 -16.04 -1.43
N PHE A 19 1.35 -14.88 -2.07
CA PHE A 19 0.19 -13.99 -2.06
C PHE A 19 -0.73 -14.37 -3.23
N ASP A 20 -1.87 -14.98 -2.92
CA ASP A 20 -2.87 -15.33 -3.94
C ASP A 20 -3.63 -14.07 -4.40
N TYR A 21 -3.76 -13.91 -5.72
CA TYR A 21 -4.51 -12.83 -6.32
C TYR A 21 -6.03 -13.04 -6.27
N LYS A 22 -6.46 -14.29 -6.05
CA LYS A 22 -7.86 -14.68 -5.95
C LYS A 22 -8.47 -14.40 -4.57
N ASP A 23 -7.64 -14.08 -3.58
CA ASP A 23 -8.07 -13.70 -2.24
C ASP A 23 -7.92 -12.18 -2.03
N PRO A 24 -8.93 -11.38 -2.42
CA PRO A 24 -8.87 -9.93 -2.22
C PRO A 24 -8.87 -9.55 -0.74
N ALA A 25 -9.37 -10.39 0.17
CA ALA A 25 -9.42 -10.07 1.60
C ALA A 25 -8.02 -9.99 2.22
N SER A 26 -7.13 -10.92 1.88
CA SER A 26 -5.72 -10.83 2.33
C SER A 26 -4.96 -9.69 1.67
N LEU A 27 -5.24 -9.41 0.40
CA LEU A 27 -4.60 -8.34 -0.36
C LEU A 27 -5.05 -6.92 0.02
N THR A 28 -6.25 -6.78 0.59
CA THR A 28 -6.81 -5.49 1.03
C THR A 28 -5.91 -4.82 2.07
N ARG A 29 -5.17 -5.58 2.88
CA ARG A 29 -4.22 -5.07 3.87
C ARG A 29 -3.03 -4.30 3.27
N PHE A 30 -2.77 -4.49 1.98
CA PHE A 30 -1.63 -3.88 1.27
C PHE A 30 -2.05 -2.74 0.34
N ILE A 31 -3.32 -2.37 0.34
CA ILE A 31 -3.84 -1.18 -0.34
C ILE A 31 -4.26 -0.14 0.70
N GLY A 32 -4.06 1.14 0.39
CA GLY A 32 -4.64 2.24 1.17
C GLY A 32 -6.04 2.59 0.68
N ASP A 33 -6.69 3.54 1.36
CA ASP A 33 -8.08 3.94 1.12
C ASP A 33 -8.34 4.37 -0.34
N GLY A 34 -7.38 5.05 -0.97
CA GLY A 34 -7.45 5.45 -2.39
C GLY A 34 -7.17 4.31 -3.38
N GLY A 35 -7.20 3.05 -2.96
CA GLY A 35 -6.88 1.90 -3.81
C GLY A 35 -5.42 1.85 -4.28
N LYS A 36 -4.52 2.64 -3.70
CA LYS A 36 -3.08 2.66 -4.05
C LYS A 36 -2.33 1.58 -3.27
N ILE A 37 -1.32 0.97 -3.89
CA ILE A 37 -0.49 -0.05 -3.21
C ILE A 37 0.36 0.65 -2.15
N THR A 38 0.29 0.15 -0.92
CA THR A 38 1.04 0.70 0.21
C THR A 38 2.55 0.47 0.03
N PRO A 39 3.41 1.50 0.20
CA PRO A 39 4.86 1.35 0.14
C PRO A 39 5.43 0.36 1.16
N SER A 40 6.54 -0.30 0.82
CA SER A 40 7.23 -1.29 1.68
C SER A 40 7.65 -0.74 3.04
N ARG A 41 7.91 0.57 3.13
CA ARG A 41 8.27 1.26 4.39
C ARG A 41 7.14 1.23 5.42
N ILE A 42 5.89 1.19 4.95
CA ILE A 42 4.67 1.18 5.76
C ILE A 42 4.18 -0.27 5.94
N SER A 43 4.10 -1.05 4.85
CA SER A 43 3.68 -2.46 4.92
C SER A 43 4.67 -3.37 5.66
N LYS A 44 5.92 -2.91 5.84
CA LYS A 44 7.03 -3.63 6.49
C LYS A 44 7.30 -5.01 5.86
N LEU A 45 7.09 -5.13 4.55
CA LEU A 45 7.47 -6.32 3.78
C LEU A 45 8.92 -6.24 3.32
N SER A 46 9.56 -7.40 3.14
CA SER A 46 10.83 -7.47 2.42
C SER A 46 10.64 -7.06 0.95
N VAL A 47 11.73 -6.70 0.26
CA VAL A 47 11.67 -6.31 -1.17
C VAL A 47 11.09 -7.44 -2.04
N ALA A 48 11.45 -8.70 -1.75
CA ALA A 48 10.93 -9.86 -2.48
C ALA A 48 9.42 -10.04 -2.25
N GLN A 49 8.97 -9.95 -0.99
CA GLN A 49 7.55 -10.03 -0.66
C GLN A 49 6.75 -8.88 -1.28
N GLN A 50 7.26 -7.64 -1.23
CA GLN A 50 6.60 -6.48 -1.83
C GLN A 50 6.41 -6.66 -3.34
N LYS A 51 7.41 -7.20 -4.06
CA LYS A 51 7.28 -7.50 -5.49
C LYS A 51 6.18 -8.53 -5.76
N ARG A 52 6.10 -9.60 -4.96
CA ARG A 52 5.05 -10.63 -5.08
C ARG A 52 3.66 -10.08 -4.78
N VAL A 53 3.50 -9.33 -3.70
CA VAL A 53 2.24 -8.65 -3.35
C VAL A 53 1.82 -7.71 -4.48
N ALA A 54 2.73 -6.87 -4.98
CA ALA A 54 2.41 -5.93 -6.04
C ALA A 54 1.95 -6.64 -7.33
N ALA A 55 2.56 -7.77 -7.68
CA ALA A 55 2.13 -8.59 -8.82
C ALA A 55 0.74 -9.20 -8.59
N ALA A 56 0.50 -9.74 -7.39
CA ALA A 56 -0.80 -10.30 -7.02
C ALA A 56 -1.92 -9.25 -7.04
N VAL A 57 -1.68 -8.08 -6.44
CA VAL A 57 -2.63 -6.95 -6.44
C VAL A 57 -2.93 -6.48 -7.86
N LYS A 58 -1.93 -6.33 -8.73
CA LYS A 58 -2.14 -5.95 -10.13
C LYS A 58 -2.98 -7.00 -10.89
N LYS A 59 -2.70 -8.29 -10.69
CA LYS A 59 -3.49 -9.37 -11.29
C LYS A 59 -4.93 -9.38 -10.78
N SER A 60 -5.12 -9.18 -9.47
CA SER A 60 -6.43 -9.08 -8.82
C SER A 60 -7.26 -7.91 -9.37
N ARG A 61 -6.62 -6.74 -9.62
CA ARG A 61 -7.25 -5.58 -10.26
C ARG A 61 -7.69 -5.85 -11.70
N ASN A 62 -6.88 -6.54 -12.48
CA ASN A 62 -7.26 -6.92 -13.85
C ASN A 62 -8.52 -7.81 -13.89
N LEU A 63 -8.79 -8.54 -12.79
CA LEU A 63 -9.99 -9.37 -12.62
C LEU A 63 -11.13 -8.63 -11.89
N ALA A 64 -10.99 -7.33 -11.64
CA ALA A 64 -11.95 -6.51 -10.89
C ALA A 64 -12.25 -7.01 -9.46
N LEU A 65 -11.35 -7.79 -8.84
CA LEU A 65 -11.50 -8.27 -7.46
C LEU A 65 -11.08 -7.23 -6.41
N LEU A 66 -10.26 -6.25 -6.81
CA LEU A 66 -9.79 -5.15 -5.97
C LEU A 66 -9.98 -3.81 -6.69
N PRO A 67 -10.16 -2.71 -5.94
CA PRO A 67 -10.26 -1.39 -6.54
C PRO A 67 -8.97 -1.01 -7.27
N SER A 68 -9.12 -0.44 -8.45
CA SER A 68 -8.06 0.32 -9.11
C SER A 68 -7.81 1.59 -8.29
N GLY A 69 -6.54 1.92 -8.07
CA GLY A 69 -6.19 3.18 -7.42
C GLY A 69 -6.55 4.34 -8.34
N THR A 70 -7.12 5.40 -7.78
CA THR A 70 -7.45 6.61 -8.55
C THR A 70 -6.19 7.43 -8.85
N ASP A 71 -6.15 8.06 -10.02
CA ASP A 71 -4.96 8.73 -10.54
C ASP A 71 -4.60 10.02 -9.80
N ALA A 72 -5.54 10.65 -9.10
CA ALA A 72 -5.32 11.98 -8.53
C ALA A 72 -5.94 12.13 -7.13
N TYR A 73 -5.14 12.80 -6.30
CA TYR A 73 -5.34 13.49 -5.02
C TYR A 73 -6.76 13.54 -4.42
N ASP A 74 -6.82 13.36 -3.11
CA ASP A 74 -7.86 13.90 -2.21
C ASP A 74 -9.28 13.98 -2.79
N THR A 75 -9.94 12.83 -2.89
CA THR A 75 -11.42 12.77 -2.92
C THR A 75 -12.00 12.65 -1.52
N PHE A 76 -11.18 12.73 -0.47
CA PHE A 76 -11.68 13.25 0.80
C PHE A 76 -11.84 14.75 0.60
N SER A 77 -13.04 15.28 0.80
CA SER A 77 -13.40 16.69 0.72
C SER A 77 -12.65 17.57 1.73
N ARG A 78 -11.31 17.56 1.69
CA ARG A 78 -10.49 18.59 2.30
C ARG A 78 -10.51 19.73 1.31
N ALA A 79 -11.22 20.80 1.65
CA ALA A 79 -10.95 22.07 1.00
C ALA A 79 -9.47 22.38 1.26
N GLU A 80 -8.61 22.12 0.29
CA GLU A 80 -7.25 22.64 0.34
C GLU A 80 -7.42 24.16 0.39
N ALA A 81 -7.05 24.77 1.52
CA ALA A 81 -6.91 26.21 1.57
C ALA A 81 -5.83 26.54 0.55
N ILE A 82 -6.23 27.07 -0.61
CA ILE A 82 -5.32 27.70 -1.56
C ILE A 82 -4.43 28.60 -0.72
N SER A 83 -3.15 28.25 -0.62
CA SER A 83 -2.18 29.08 0.10
C SER A 83 -2.26 30.47 -0.51
N PRO A 84 -2.65 31.51 0.23
CA PRO A 84 -2.89 32.83 -0.33
C PRO A 84 -1.59 33.54 -0.67
N VAL A 85 -0.44 32.85 -0.69
CA VAL A 85 0.85 33.45 -1.01
C VAL A 85 0.77 33.93 -2.47
N PRO A 86 0.71 35.26 -2.68
CA PRO A 86 0.75 35.78 -4.03
C PRO A 86 2.13 35.45 -4.57
N PHE A 87 2.15 34.85 -5.76
CA PHE A 87 3.38 34.72 -6.54
C PHE A 87 3.73 36.13 -7.02
N GLU A 88 4.55 36.83 -6.23
CA GLU A 88 5.17 38.07 -6.66
C GLU A 88 6.18 37.74 -7.77
N ILE A 89 6.06 38.46 -8.89
CA ILE A 89 6.93 38.37 -10.09
C ILE A 89 8.14 39.28 -9.90
#